data_AF-A0A9W9AK57-F1
#
_entry.id   AF-A0A9W9AK57-F1
#
_cell.length_a   1.000
_cell.length_b   1.000
_cell.length_c   1.000
_cell.angle_alpha   90.00
_cell.angle_beta   90.00
_cell.angle_gamma   90.00
#
_symmetry.space_group_name_H-M   'P 1'
#
loop_
_entity.id
_entity.type
_entity.pdbx_description
1 polymer ?
#
loop_
_entity_poly.entity_id
_entity_poly.type
_entity_poly.pdbx_seq_one_letter_code
_entity_poly.pdbx_strand_id
1 'polypeptide(L)'
;MPIVRFAEMKKKSTDKDTATTLLALKGKIYVDHLLLRAEQRAEICKIYESSGAISTEYSTDDPTSQAAAHLKLVELGLDNKSREALESQWSIRWLTNWSITKGNDEWKRTLFQCICGYDSHARQKQDDLQDNSYIKDSKPWQQHVPYPQTGCIAHVEITECVGDGCITRIAGITTHNEACMTATLERIPTIPLHEHIYEVALEQLENGASLTAVQERNQQMIGSKLYRGIQRPPMYNTLSSLLTIPPSTGS
;
A
#
# COMPACT_ATOMS: atom_id res chain seq x y z
N MET A 1 -18.62 -20.74 -32.77
CA MET A 1 -18.03 -19.38 -32.81
C MET A 1 -16.65 -19.44 -32.16
N PRO A 2 -15.56 -19.23 -32.91
CA PRO A 2 -14.22 -19.50 -32.40
C PRO A 2 -13.63 -18.28 -31.68
N ILE A 3 -12.83 -18.62 -30.68
CA ILE A 3 -12.06 -17.79 -29.75
C ILE A 3 -10.95 -17.05 -30.50
N VAL A 4 -10.92 -15.73 -30.40
CA VAL A 4 -9.79 -14.92 -30.91
C VAL A 4 -8.71 -14.84 -29.83
N ARG A 5 -7.60 -15.53 -30.07
CA ARG A 5 -6.33 -15.38 -29.36
C ARG A 5 -5.72 -14.02 -29.71
N PHE A 6 -5.42 -13.18 -28.71
CA PHE A 6 -4.54 -12.03 -28.92
C PHE A 6 -3.08 -12.49 -28.76
N ALA A 7 -2.39 -12.51 -29.89
CA ALA A 7 -0.95 -12.71 -29.98
C ALA A 7 -0.21 -11.42 -29.61
N GLU A 8 0.95 -11.60 -28.96
CA GLU A 8 1.96 -10.58 -28.72
C GLU A 8 2.33 -9.81 -30.00
N MET A 9 2.44 -8.49 -29.91
CA MET A 9 3.19 -7.69 -30.87
C MET A 9 4.46 -7.17 -30.22
N LYS A 10 5.60 -7.78 -30.59
CA LYS A 10 6.91 -7.15 -30.49
C LYS A 10 6.94 -5.91 -31.41
N LYS A 11 7.34 -4.77 -30.87
CA LYS A 11 7.87 -3.65 -31.68
C LYS A 11 9.23 -3.22 -31.15
N LYS A 12 10.24 -3.35 -32.03
CA LYS A 12 11.49 -2.60 -31.98
C LYS A 12 11.16 -1.13 -32.28
N SER A 13 11.64 -0.21 -31.45
CA SER A 13 11.67 1.20 -31.79
C SER A 13 12.75 1.94 -30.99
N THR A 14 13.32 2.93 -31.66
CA THR A 14 14.59 3.64 -31.48
C THR A 14 14.59 4.70 -30.36
N ASP A 15 15.79 5.11 -29.93
CA ASP A 15 16.20 6.09 -28.87
C ASP A 15 15.38 7.40 -28.67
N LYS A 16 14.36 7.70 -29.49
CA LYS A 16 13.40 8.80 -29.28
C LYS A 16 12.19 8.44 -28.39
N ASP A 17 12.00 7.15 -28.10
CA ASP A 17 10.83 6.68 -27.35
C ASP A 17 10.96 6.81 -25.82
N THR A 18 12.16 6.93 -25.26
CA THR A 18 12.35 7.02 -23.79
C THR A 18 11.88 8.35 -23.20
N ALA A 19 12.19 9.47 -23.85
CA ALA A 19 11.68 10.79 -23.45
C ALA A 19 10.16 10.93 -23.65
N THR A 20 9.63 10.30 -24.71
CA THR A 20 8.21 10.29 -25.05
C THR A 20 7.41 9.39 -24.11
N THR A 21 8.00 8.29 -23.63
CA THR A 21 7.37 7.38 -22.64
C THR A 21 7.34 8.01 -21.24
N LEU A 22 8.39 8.74 -20.86
CA LEU A 22 8.39 9.58 -19.64
C LEU A 22 7.33 10.70 -19.73
N LEU A 23 7.14 11.34 -20.89
CA LEU A 23 6.09 12.33 -21.10
C LEU A 23 4.67 11.74 -21.15
N ALA A 24 4.49 10.55 -21.74
CA ALA A 24 3.18 9.90 -21.82
C ALA A 24 2.67 9.41 -20.44
N LEU A 25 3.58 9.07 -19.53
CA LEU A 25 3.27 8.75 -18.13
C LEU A 25 3.00 10.01 -17.27
N LYS A 26 3.28 11.23 -17.74
CA LYS A 26 3.19 12.45 -16.91
C LYS A 26 1.78 13.02 -16.71
N GLY A 27 0.79 12.65 -17.52
CA GLY A 27 -0.49 13.38 -17.54
C GLY A 27 -1.63 12.77 -16.74
N LYS A 28 -1.81 11.45 -16.78
CA LYS A 28 -3.05 10.82 -16.34
C LYS A 28 -2.87 10.07 -15.02
N ILE A 29 -3.60 10.49 -14.00
CA ILE A 29 -3.73 9.73 -12.75
C ILE A 29 -4.64 8.54 -13.02
N TYR A 30 -4.26 7.37 -12.50
CA TYR A 30 -4.98 6.12 -12.74
C TYR A 30 -6.21 5.96 -11.84
N VAL A 31 -7.19 6.86 -11.99
CA VAL A 31 -8.45 6.88 -11.23
C VAL A 31 -9.24 5.56 -11.35
N ASP A 32 -9.00 4.79 -12.41
CA ASP A 32 -9.65 3.48 -12.62
C ASP A 32 -9.22 2.40 -11.60
N HIS A 33 -8.10 2.59 -10.91
CA HIS A 33 -7.70 1.72 -9.81
C HIS A 33 -8.31 2.10 -8.45
N LEU A 34 -9.02 3.23 -8.37
CA LEU A 34 -9.69 3.64 -7.14
C LEU A 34 -11.00 2.87 -6.95
N LEU A 35 -11.26 2.50 -5.70
CA LEU A 35 -12.45 1.76 -5.30
C LEU A 35 -13.50 2.76 -4.81
N LEU A 36 -14.32 3.21 -5.75
CA LEU A 36 -15.22 4.36 -5.61
C LEU A 36 -16.65 3.98 -6.00
N ARG A 37 -17.62 4.65 -5.37
CA ARG A 37 -19.00 4.70 -5.87
C ARG A 37 -19.10 5.55 -7.14
N ALA A 38 -20.22 5.41 -7.84
CA ALA A 38 -20.47 6.15 -9.08
C ALA A 38 -20.45 7.67 -8.85
N GLU A 39 -21.00 8.13 -7.73
CA GLU A 39 -21.07 9.55 -7.37
C GLU A 39 -19.67 10.13 -7.11
N GLN A 40 -18.85 9.41 -6.35
CA GLN A 40 -17.45 9.79 -6.09
C GLN A 40 -16.64 9.89 -7.39
N ARG A 41 -16.84 8.93 -8.31
CA ARG A 41 -16.17 8.94 -9.61
C ARG A 41 -16.59 10.16 -10.45
N ALA A 42 -17.88 10.46 -10.51
CA ALA A 42 -18.38 11.63 -11.21
C ALA A 42 -17.81 12.95 -10.63
N GLU A 43 -17.73 13.04 -9.30
CA GLU A 43 -17.14 14.21 -8.62
C GLU A 43 -15.65 14.36 -8.93
N ILE A 44 -14.88 13.26 -8.88
CA ILE A 44 -13.46 13.25 -9.25
C ILE A 44 -13.26 13.70 -10.70
N CYS A 45 -14.07 13.20 -11.64
CA CYS A 45 -14.01 13.62 -13.04
C CYS A 45 -14.19 15.13 -13.17
N LYS A 46 -15.22 15.69 -12.51
CA LYS A 46 -15.49 17.13 -12.51
C LYS A 46 -14.30 17.95 -11.99
N ILE A 47 -13.64 17.50 -10.92
CA ILE A 47 -12.48 18.20 -10.32
C ILE A 47 -11.27 18.16 -11.26
N TYR A 48 -11.01 17.03 -11.92
CA TYR A 48 -9.93 16.94 -12.90
C TYR A 48 -10.20 17.79 -14.15
N GLU A 49 -11.45 17.84 -14.62
CA GLU A 49 -11.86 18.70 -15.73
C GLU A 49 -11.71 20.19 -15.39
N SER A 50 -11.95 20.57 -14.13
CA SER A 50 -11.80 21.96 -13.66
C SER A 50 -10.38 22.31 -13.19
N SER A 51 -9.39 21.43 -13.38
CA SER A 51 -8.01 21.61 -12.87
C SER A 51 -7.91 21.83 -11.35
N GLY A 52 -8.85 21.30 -10.56
CA GLY A 52 -8.86 21.42 -9.10
C GLY A 52 -7.95 20.43 -8.37
N ALA A 53 -7.35 19.48 -9.09
CA ALA A 53 -6.37 18.55 -8.54
C ALA A 53 -4.95 19.14 -8.58
N ILE A 54 -4.12 18.80 -7.60
CA ILE A 54 -2.71 19.16 -7.61
C ILE A 54 -1.95 18.29 -8.62
N SER A 55 -0.92 18.85 -9.23
CA SER A 55 0.08 18.09 -10.00
C SER A 55 1.38 18.86 -9.98
N THR A 56 2.21 18.59 -8.98
CA THR A 56 3.49 19.25 -8.79
C THR A 56 4.62 18.33 -9.21
N GLU A 57 5.50 18.82 -10.07
CA GLU A 57 6.75 18.14 -10.43
C GLU A 57 7.90 18.68 -9.58
N TYR A 58 8.83 17.81 -9.24
CA TYR A 58 10.01 18.11 -8.42
C TYR A 58 11.27 17.67 -9.14
N SER A 59 12.32 18.50 -9.08
CA SER A 59 13.64 18.19 -9.64
C SER A 59 14.42 17.29 -8.68
N THR A 60 14.97 16.19 -9.18
CA THR A 60 15.83 15.26 -8.41
C THR A 60 17.17 15.88 -8.06
N ASP A 61 17.65 16.81 -8.89
CA ASP A 61 18.99 17.38 -8.79
C ASP A 61 19.02 18.66 -7.93
N ASP A 62 17.85 19.14 -7.49
CA ASP A 62 17.73 20.33 -6.65
C ASP A 62 17.33 19.95 -5.20
N PRO A 63 18.24 20.13 -4.23
CA PRO A 63 17.94 19.87 -2.81
C PRO A 63 16.76 20.69 -2.27
N THR A 64 16.54 21.90 -2.78
CA THR A 64 15.42 22.76 -2.32
C THR A 64 14.09 22.18 -2.80
N SER A 65 14.03 21.77 -4.07
CA SER A 65 12.88 21.05 -4.64
C SER A 65 12.58 19.76 -3.88
N GLN A 66 13.59 18.95 -3.55
CA GLN A 66 13.38 17.71 -2.80
C GLN A 66 12.91 17.98 -1.36
N ALA A 67 13.47 18.98 -0.68
CA ALA A 67 12.99 19.39 0.64
C ALA A 67 11.50 19.80 0.60
N ALA A 68 11.08 20.54 -0.43
CA ALA A 68 9.68 20.90 -0.64
C ALA A 68 8.79 19.67 -0.92
N ALA A 69 9.28 18.69 -1.68
CA ALA A 69 8.55 17.45 -1.94
C ALA A 69 8.33 16.65 -0.65
N HIS A 70 9.38 16.49 0.18
CA HIS A 70 9.28 15.80 1.46
C HIS A 70 8.37 16.53 2.44
N LEU A 71 8.46 17.86 2.53
CA LEU A 71 7.53 18.65 3.34
C LEU A 71 6.09 18.40 2.88
N LYS A 72 5.86 18.34 1.57
CA LYS A 72 4.53 18.05 1.03
C LYS A 72 4.03 16.66 1.42
N LEU A 73 4.91 15.65 1.42
CA LEU A 73 4.54 14.32 1.91
C LEU A 73 4.17 14.31 3.39
N VAL A 74 4.91 15.04 4.22
CA VAL A 74 4.61 15.17 5.66
C VAL A 74 3.25 15.84 5.87
N GLU A 75 2.96 16.93 5.16
CA GLU A 75 1.64 17.60 5.20
C GLU A 75 0.48 16.66 4.84
N LEU A 76 0.72 15.74 3.92
CA LEU A 76 -0.28 14.79 3.46
C LEU A 76 -0.36 13.52 4.33
N GLY A 77 0.52 13.35 5.32
CA GLY A 77 0.64 12.09 6.06
C GLY A 77 1.07 10.92 5.15
N LEU A 78 1.86 11.21 4.11
CA LEU A 78 2.37 10.27 3.11
C LEU A 78 3.90 10.24 3.09
N ASP A 79 4.58 10.71 4.13
CA ASP A 79 6.00 10.40 4.33
C ASP A 79 6.17 8.94 4.81
N ASN A 80 7.40 8.42 4.77
CA ASN A 80 7.67 7.01 5.08
C ASN A 80 7.15 6.60 6.47
N LYS A 81 7.28 7.45 7.49
CA LYS A 81 6.80 7.13 8.84
C LYS A 81 5.28 7.07 8.88
N SER A 82 4.61 8.05 8.29
CA SER A 82 3.14 8.12 8.26
C SER A 82 2.50 7.02 7.41
N ARG A 83 3.19 6.52 6.38
CA ARG A 83 2.72 5.36 5.58
C ARG A 83 2.76 4.05 6.36
N GLU A 84 3.70 3.92 7.29
CA GLU A 84 3.87 2.73 8.14
C GLU A 84 3.01 2.78 9.41
N ALA A 85 2.47 3.94 9.73
CA ALA A 85 1.62 4.15 10.89
C ALA A 85 0.30 3.37 10.79
N LEU A 86 -0.15 2.78 11.90
CA LEU A 86 -1.40 2.01 11.93
C LEU A 86 -2.63 2.90 11.75
N GLU A 87 -2.51 4.16 12.16
CA GLU A 87 -3.49 5.23 12.00
C GLU A 87 -3.47 5.87 10.61
N SER A 88 -2.62 5.39 9.69
CA SER A 88 -2.57 5.94 8.35
C SER A 88 -3.95 5.83 7.69
N GLN A 89 -4.50 6.97 7.29
CA GLN A 89 -5.77 7.02 6.56
C GLN A 89 -5.59 6.73 5.07
N TRP A 90 -4.37 6.40 4.64
CA TRP A 90 -4.05 6.12 3.25
C TRP A 90 -3.91 4.63 3.00
N SER A 91 -4.36 4.20 1.83
CA SER A 91 -4.23 2.82 1.38
C SER A 91 -3.70 2.78 -0.04
N ILE A 92 -2.76 1.88 -0.31
CA ILE A 92 -2.23 1.67 -1.66
C ILE A 92 -3.31 0.98 -2.50
N ARG A 93 -3.64 1.56 -3.64
CA ARG A 93 -4.60 1.00 -4.61
C ARG A 93 -3.93 0.45 -5.85
N TRP A 94 -2.82 1.06 -6.23
CA TRP A 94 -2.05 0.63 -7.37
C TRP A 94 -0.59 1.02 -7.18
N LEU A 95 0.27 0.15 -7.66
CA LEU A 95 1.71 0.30 -7.63
C LEU A 95 2.26 -0.25 -8.94
N THR A 96 3.16 0.49 -9.57
CA THR A 96 3.97 -0.02 -10.67
C THR A 96 5.40 0.41 -10.48
N ASN A 97 6.32 -0.46 -10.91
CA ASN A 97 7.75 -0.20 -10.91
C ASN A 97 8.27 -0.30 -12.34
N TRP A 98 9.27 0.51 -12.67
CA TRP A 98 9.97 0.42 -13.94
C TRP A 98 11.42 0.85 -13.79
N SER A 99 12.29 0.32 -14.63
CA SER A 99 13.70 0.74 -14.69
C SER A 99 13.91 1.61 -15.93
N ILE A 100 14.70 2.68 -15.80
CA ILE A 100 15.13 3.47 -16.95
C ILE A 100 16.39 2.81 -17.51
N THR A 101 16.39 2.44 -18.79
CA THR A 101 17.45 1.61 -19.42
C THR A 101 18.87 2.22 -19.40
N LYS A 102 19.04 3.49 -18.99
CA LYS A 102 20.31 4.24 -19.00
C LYS A 102 20.98 4.43 -17.63
N GLY A 103 20.32 4.04 -16.54
CA GLY A 103 20.87 4.06 -15.19
C GLY A 103 20.24 2.91 -14.42
N ASN A 104 20.90 2.33 -13.44
CA ASN A 104 20.32 1.22 -12.69
C ASN A 104 19.18 1.68 -11.73
N ASP A 105 18.53 2.78 -12.07
CA ASP A 105 17.55 3.48 -11.27
C ASP A 105 16.18 2.86 -11.53
N GLU A 106 15.69 2.18 -10.51
CA GLU A 106 14.31 1.71 -10.45
C GLU A 106 13.43 2.83 -9.91
N TRP A 107 12.31 3.04 -10.57
CA TRP A 107 11.31 4.02 -10.22
C TRP A 107 10.04 3.31 -9.81
N LYS A 108 9.33 3.87 -8.85
CA LYS A 108 8.00 3.41 -8.47
C LYS A 108 6.99 4.54 -8.57
N ARG A 109 5.77 4.17 -8.95
CA ARG A 109 4.61 5.04 -8.90
C ARG A 109 3.53 4.36 -8.07
N THR A 110 3.07 5.06 -7.05
CA THR A 110 2.11 4.53 -6.09
C THR A 110 0.89 5.44 -6.05
N LEU A 111 -0.31 4.86 -6.22
CA LEU A 111 -1.58 5.53 -6.05
C LEU A 111 -2.14 5.19 -4.66
N PHE A 112 -2.27 6.22 -3.84
CA PHE A 112 -2.88 6.17 -2.52
C PHE A 112 -4.33 6.66 -2.61
N GLN A 113 -5.23 6.01 -1.87
CA GLN A 113 -6.61 6.42 -1.67
C GLN A 113 -6.89 6.52 -0.17
N CYS A 114 -7.64 7.56 0.23
CA CYS A 114 -8.14 7.65 1.58
C CYS A 114 -9.03 6.44 1.91
N ILE A 115 -8.79 5.81 3.06
CA ILE A 115 -9.52 4.63 3.55
C ILE A 115 -11.00 4.94 3.76
N CYS A 116 -11.35 6.14 4.22
CA CYS A 116 -12.74 6.56 4.40
C CYS A 116 -13.49 6.71 3.06
N GLY A 117 -12.75 6.81 1.95
CA GLY A 117 -13.28 6.86 0.59
C GLY A 117 -13.49 5.51 -0.06
N TYR A 118 -12.99 4.43 0.56
CA TYR A 118 -13.04 3.07 0.05
C TYR A 118 -14.46 2.50 0.10
N ASP A 119 -14.94 1.98 -1.02
CA ASP A 119 -16.23 1.30 -1.11
C ASP A 119 -16.06 -0.23 -1.19
N SER A 120 -16.55 -0.95 -0.18
CA SER A 120 -16.46 -2.42 -0.11
C SER A 120 -17.25 -3.12 -1.21
N HIS A 121 -18.37 -2.54 -1.67
CA HIS A 121 -19.18 -3.13 -2.74
C HIS A 121 -18.50 -2.98 -4.10
N ALA A 122 -17.88 -1.83 -4.36
CA ALA A 122 -17.07 -1.59 -5.54
C ALA A 122 -15.90 -2.57 -5.59
N ARG A 123 -15.28 -2.87 -4.44
CA ARG A 123 -14.24 -3.91 -4.35
C ARG A 123 -14.80 -5.29 -4.68
N GLN A 124 -15.86 -5.71 -4.02
CA GLN A 124 -16.46 -7.03 -4.24
C GLN A 124 -16.80 -7.20 -5.72
N LYS A 125 -17.44 -6.20 -6.35
CA LYS A 125 -17.75 -6.22 -7.78
C LYS A 125 -16.52 -6.34 -8.66
N GLN A 126 -15.41 -5.68 -8.31
CA GLN A 126 -14.17 -5.79 -9.08
C GLN A 126 -13.55 -7.19 -8.97
N ASP A 127 -13.56 -7.78 -7.77
CA ASP A 127 -13.07 -9.14 -7.54
C ASP A 127 -13.96 -10.17 -8.27
N ASP A 128 -15.28 -10.00 -8.23
CA ASP A 128 -16.25 -10.84 -8.96
C ASP A 128 -16.07 -10.77 -10.49
N LEU A 129 -15.60 -9.63 -11.03
CA LEU A 129 -15.32 -9.49 -12.47
C LEU A 129 -14.00 -10.16 -12.87
N GLN A 130 -13.05 -10.31 -11.95
CA GLN A 130 -11.77 -10.96 -12.22
C GLN A 130 -11.84 -12.47 -12.05
N ASP A 131 -12.64 -12.94 -11.09
CA ASP A 131 -12.88 -14.35 -10.87
C ASP A 131 -13.99 -14.86 -11.80
N ASN A 132 -13.59 -15.41 -12.96
CA ASN A 132 -14.51 -16.08 -13.89
C ASN A 132 -15.16 -17.36 -13.29
N SER A 133 -14.90 -17.69 -12.02
CA SER A 133 -15.53 -18.82 -11.35
C SER A 133 -16.91 -18.45 -10.81
N TYR A 134 -17.90 -19.16 -11.34
CA TYR A 134 -19.24 -19.43 -10.80
C TYR A 134 -19.73 -18.51 -9.66
N ILE A 135 -20.79 -17.74 -9.93
CA ILE A 135 -21.51 -16.89 -8.97
C ILE A 135 -21.68 -17.63 -7.65
N LYS A 136 -20.79 -17.34 -6.69
CA LYS A 136 -20.94 -17.83 -5.32
C LYS A 136 -22.03 -16.97 -4.71
N ASP A 137 -23.04 -17.59 -4.11
CA ASP A 137 -23.93 -16.96 -3.12
C ASP A 137 -23.09 -16.52 -1.90
N SER A 138 -22.22 -15.54 -2.13
CA SER A 138 -21.32 -15.00 -1.15
C SER A 138 -22.10 -13.95 -0.36
N LYS A 139 -22.09 -14.11 0.96
CA LYS A 139 -22.61 -13.09 1.86
C LYS A 139 -21.98 -11.74 1.48
N PRO A 140 -22.76 -10.64 1.51
CA PRO A 140 -22.22 -9.32 1.20
C PRO A 140 -20.98 -9.06 2.05
N TRP A 141 -19.90 -8.61 1.40
CA TRP A 141 -18.64 -8.37 2.09
C TRP A 141 -18.86 -7.33 3.19
N GLN A 142 -18.55 -7.71 4.42
CA GLN A 142 -18.49 -6.76 5.51
C GLN A 142 -17.21 -5.95 5.36
N GLN A 143 -17.33 -4.63 5.52
CA GLN A 143 -16.20 -3.72 5.47
C GLN A 143 -15.17 -4.09 6.54
N HIS A 144 -13.92 -4.34 6.16
CA HIS A 144 -12.83 -4.66 7.09
C HIS A 144 -11.90 -3.47 7.38
N VAL A 145 -12.24 -2.26 6.93
CA VAL A 145 -11.39 -1.09 7.14
C VAL A 145 -11.61 -0.45 8.52
N PRO A 146 -10.57 0.19 9.11
CA PRO A 146 -10.65 0.77 10.45
C PRO A 146 -11.61 1.96 10.61
N TYR A 147 -11.90 2.67 9.52
CA TYR A 147 -12.66 3.91 9.50
C TYR A 147 -14.03 3.74 8.82
N PRO A 148 -15.04 4.53 9.22
CA PRO A 148 -16.33 4.56 8.53
C PRO A 148 -16.16 5.02 7.08
N GLN A 149 -17.06 4.56 6.22
CA GLN A 149 -17.13 5.07 4.86
C GLN A 149 -17.78 6.46 4.86
N THR A 150 -17.01 7.49 4.50
CA THR A 150 -17.47 8.89 4.45
C THR A 150 -17.65 9.41 3.03
N GLY A 151 -17.36 8.58 2.02
CA GLY A 151 -17.38 9.01 0.62
C GLY A 151 -16.24 9.94 0.24
N CYS A 152 -15.17 10.01 1.03
CA CYS A 152 -13.99 10.81 0.73
C CYS A 152 -13.45 10.50 -0.67
N ILE A 153 -13.07 11.53 -1.42
CA ILE A 153 -12.49 11.40 -2.77
C ILE A 153 -10.98 11.65 -2.80
N ALA A 154 -10.37 11.87 -1.64
CA ALA A 154 -8.95 12.16 -1.53
C ALA A 154 -8.12 10.96 -2.02
N HIS A 155 -7.21 11.23 -2.95
CA HIS A 155 -6.29 10.28 -3.54
C HIS A 155 -5.05 11.01 -4.05
N VAL A 156 -3.90 10.37 -3.93
CA VAL A 156 -2.60 10.96 -4.29
C VAL A 156 -1.76 9.92 -5.01
N GLU A 157 -1.25 10.27 -6.18
CA GLU A 157 -0.24 9.54 -6.90
C GLU A 157 1.14 10.15 -6.62
N ILE A 158 2.09 9.30 -6.24
CA ILE A 158 3.47 9.68 -5.96
C ILE A 158 4.37 8.92 -6.92
N THR A 159 5.28 9.62 -7.59
CA THR A 159 6.38 9.00 -8.33
C THR A 159 7.69 9.30 -7.62
N GLU A 160 8.41 8.25 -7.24
CA GLU A 160 9.64 8.31 -6.46
C GLU A 160 10.67 7.28 -6.96
N CYS A 161 11.94 7.63 -6.89
CA CYS A 161 13.06 6.73 -7.18
C CYS A 161 13.21 5.73 -6.02
N VAL A 162 13.39 4.45 -6.33
CA VAL A 162 13.51 3.38 -5.33
C VAL A 162 14.86 3.43 -4.61
N GLY A 163 15.92 3.84 -5.30
CA GLY A 163 17.28 3.81 -4.77
C GLY A 163 17.53 4.86 -3.68
N ASP A 164 17.20 6.12 -3.96
CA ASP A 164 17.47 7.26 -3.08
C ASP A 164 16.21 7.88 -2.46
N GLY A 165 15.02 7.47 -2.90
CA GLY A 165 13.75 8.02 -2.42
C GLY A 165 13.41 9.38 -3.03
N CYS A 166 14.15 9.88 -4.02
CA CYS A 166 13.89 11.17 -4.64
C CYS A 166 12.51 11.20 -5.29
N ILE A 167 11.75 12.26 -5.01
CA ILE A 167 10.38 12.42 -5.48
C ILE A 167 10.40 13.26 -6.75
N THR A 168 9.73 12.80 -7.81
CA THR A 168 9.62 13.56 -9.08
C THR A 168 8.23 14.13 -9.30
N ARG A 169 7.20 13.55 -8.68
CA ARG A 169 5.82 14.00 -8.86
C ARG A 169 4.94 13.64 -7.68
N ILE A 170 4.10 14.59 -7.29
CA ILE A 170 2.95 14.40 -6.40
C ILE A 170 1.72 14.98 -7.11
N ALA A 171 0.71 14.17 -7.35
CA ALA A 171 -0.48 14.60 -8.08
C ALA A 171 -1.75 13.94 -7.53
N GLY A 172 -2.88 14.65 -7.49
CA GLY A 172 -4.13 14.09 -6.97
C GLY A 172 -5.06 15.11 -6.31
N ILE A 173 -6.08 14.60 -5.64
CA ILE A 173 -6.97 15.38 -4.79
C ILE A 173 -6.55 15.13 -3.34
N THR A 174 -6.01 16.16 -2.69
CA THR A 174 -5.45 16.04 -1.33
C THR A 174 -6.44 16.42 -0.24
N THR A 175 -7.53 17.10 -0.59
CA THR A 175 -8.50 17.60 0.37
C THR A 175 -9.45 16.49 0.80
N HIS A 176 -9.48 16.22 2.10
CA HIS A 176 -10.46 15.34 2.72
C HIS A 176 -11.78 16.09 2.94
N ASN A 177 -12.90 15.38 2.89
CA ASN A 177 -14.18 15.95 3.31
C ASN A 177 -14.28 16.06 4.84
N GLU A 178 -15.18 16.89 5.34
CA GLU A 178 -15.34 17.16 6.78
C GLU A 178 -15.57 15.88 7.58
N ALA A 179 -16.48 15.01 7.10
CA ALA A 179 -16.77 13.73 7.73
C ALA A 179 -15.53 12.83 7.86
N CYS A 180 -14.64 12.83 6.86
CA CYS A 180 -13.38 12.10 6.90
C CYS A 180 -12.41 12.69 7.93
N MET A 181 -12.33 14.01 8.02
CA MET A 181 -11.42 14.69 8.96
C MET A 181 -11.83 14.45 10.41
N THR A 182 -13.14 14.30 10.67
CA THR A 182 -13.68 13.99 12.00
C THR A 182 -13.86 12.50 12.25
N ALA A 183 -13.51 11.63 11.29
CA ALA A 183 -13.72 10.19 11.42
C ALA A 183 -12.81 9.60 12.50
N THR A 184 -13.41 8.89 13.44
CA THR A 184 -12.69 8.09 14.43
C THR A 184 -12.57 6.64 13.98
N LEU A 185 -11.57 5.94 14.50
CA LEU A 185 -11.37 4.52 14.23
C LEU A 185 -12.52 3.71 14.86
N GLU A 186 -13.37 3.11 14.03
CA GLU A 186 -14.49 2.26 14.44
C GLU A 186 -14.06 0.82 14.71
N ARG A 187 -12.98 0.38 14.05
CA ARG A 187 -12.50 -0.99 14.14
C ARG A 187 -11.00 -1.02 14.39
N ILE A 188 -10.61 -1.59 15.52
CA ILE A 188 -9.23 -1.94 15.79
C ILE A 188 -8.84 -3.03 14.80
N PRO A 189 -7.78 -2.85 13.97
CA PRO A 189 -7.37 -3.88 13.04
C PRO A 189 -7.12 -5.16 13.84
N THR A 190 -7.70 -6.27 13.37
CA THR A 190 -7.54 -7.58 13.99
C THR A 190 -6.15 -8.13 13.66
N ILE A 191 -5.11 -7.44 14.12
CA ILE A 191 -3.76 -7.98 14.16
C ILE A 191 -3.73 -8.85 15.41
N PRO A 192 -3.60 -10.19 15.30
CA PRO A 192 -3.37 -11.02 16.46
C PRO A 192 -2.00 -10.66 17.03
N LEU A 193 -1.96 -9.67 17.92
CA LEU A 193 -0.77 -9.34 18.68
C LEU A 193 -0.59 -10.40 19.77
N HIS A 194 0.64 -10.86 19.92
CA HIS A 194 1.00 -11.76 21.01
C HIS A 194 0.74 -11.07 22.36
N GLU A 195 0.22 -11.79 23.35
CA GLU A 195 -0.17 -11.25 24.68
C GLU A 195 0.93 -10.39 25.32
N HIS A 196 2.18 -10.85 25.26
CA HIS A 196 3.35 -10.11 25.76
C HIS A 196 3.57 -8.73 25.12
N ILE A 197 3.02 -8.46 23.92
CA ILE A 197 3.05 -7.11 23.33
C ILE A 197 2.12 -6.18 24.10
N TYR A 198 0.93 -6.65 24.48
CA TYR A 198 -0.02 -5.85 25.27
C TYR A 198 0.50 -5.58 26.68
N GLU A 199 1.01 -6.60 27.36
CA GLU A 199 1.56 -6.44 28.71
C GLU A 199 2.64 -5.35 28.76
N VAL A 200 3.60 -5.40 27.83
CA VAL A 200 4.69 -4.43 27.73
C VAL A 200 4.18 -3.03 27.37
N ALA A 201 3.18 -2.93 26.49
CA ALA A 201 2.60 -1.64 26.12
C ALA A 201 1.81 -1.02 27.28
N LEU A 202 1.01 -1.83 27.99
CA LEU A 202 0.22 -1.41 29.15
C LEU A 202 1.13 -1.00 30.30
N GLU A 203 2.17 -1.78 30.62
CA GLU A 203 3.15 -1.44 31.67
C GLU A 203 3.81 -0.08 31.39
N GLN A 204 4.17 0.20 30.13
CA GLN A 204 4.75 1.49 29.77
C GLN A 204 3.75 2.63 29.94
N LEU A 205 2.49 2.45 29.53
CA LEU A 205 1.44 3.45 29.70
C LEU A 205 1.12 3.73 31.18
N GLU A 206 1.08 2.68 32.00
CA GLU A 206 0.90 2.79 33.46
C GLU A 206 2.06 3.57 34.11
N ASN A 207 3.28 3.42 33.58
CA ASN A 207 4.45 4.18 34.00
C ASN A 207 4.53 5.60 33.38
N GLY A 208 3.47 6.06 32.71
CA GLY A 208 3.38 7.40 32.14
C GLY A 208 4.13 7.60 30.83
N ALA A 209 4.50 6.53 30.13
CA ALA A 209 5.09 6.64 28.80
C ALA A 209 4.08 7.23 27.81
N SER A 210 4.56 8.05 26.87
CA SER A 210 3.76 8.50 25.74
C SER A 210 3.54 7.36 24.74
N LEU A 211 2.48 7.43 23.92
CA LEU A 211 2.25 6.46 22.84
C LEU A 211 3.45 6.36 21.88
N THR A 212 4.12 7.48 21.60
CA THR A 212 5.35 7.51 20.80
C THR A 212 6.46 6.68 21.45
N ALA A 213 6.68 6.83 22.76
CA ALA A 213 7.68 6.05 23.48
C ALA A 213 7.35 4.54 23.49
N VAL A 214 6.06 4.19 23.64
CA VAL A 214 5.57 2.81 23.55
C VAL A 214 5.87 2.22 22.17
N GLN A 215 5.62 2.97 21.10
CA GLN A 215 5.88 2.54 19.73
C GLN A 215 7.38 2.34 19.46
N GLU A 216 8.22 3.29 19.84
CA GLU A 216 9.68 3.20 19.69
C GLU A 216 10.23 1.99 20.45
N ARG A 217 9.77 1.77 21.68
CA ARG A 217 10.15 0.60 22.49
C ARG A 217 9.69 -0.70 21.85
N ASN A 218 8.47 -0.73 21.32
CA ASN A 218 7.96 -1.91 20.63
C ASN A 218 8.80 -2.24 19.40
N GLN A 219 9.12 -1.24 18.57
CA GLN A 219 10.01 -1.42 17.41
C GLN A 219 11.39 -1.96 17.82
N GLN A 220 11.96 -1.42 18.89
CA GLN A 220 13.23 -1.92 19.44
C GLN A 220 13.12 -3.39 19.88
N MET A 221 12.05 -3.76 20.59
CA MET A 221 11.82 -5.14 21.04
C MET A 221 11.58 -6.12 19.91
N ILE A 222 10.91 -5.71 18.84
CA ILE A 222 10.78 -6.50 17.61
C ILE A 222 12.17 -6.73 17.00
N GLY A 223 12.94 -5.66 16.79
CA GLY A 223 14.28 -5.73 16.18
C GLY A 223 15.25 -6.61 16.99
N SER A 224 15.16 -6.53 18.31
CA SER A 224 15.96 -7.35 19.24
C SER A 224 15.35 -8.71 19.58
N LYS A 225 14.18 -9.07 19.01
CA LYS A 225 13.47 -10.34 19.27
C LYS A 225 13.21 -10.62 20.74
N LEU A 226 12.86 -9.58 21.49
CA LEU A 226 12.69 -9.64 22.95
C LEU A 226 11.28 -10.05 23.37
N TYR A 227 10.31 -10.11 22.46
CA TYR A 227 9.00 -10.66 22.81
C TYR A 227 9.06 -12.17 23.02
N ARG A 228 8.37 -12.64 24.06
CA ARG A 228 8.12 -14.07 24.30
C ARG A 228 7.62 -14.74 23.02
N GLY A 229 8.17 -15.92 22.71
CA GLY A 229 7.81 -16.69 21.52
C GLY A 229 8.49 -16.29 20.21
N ILE A 230 9.24 -15.17 20.14
CA ILE A 230 9.98 -14.75 18.92
C ILE A 230 11.37 -15.45 18.81
N GLN A 231 11.76 -16.24 19.81
CA GLN A 231 12.96 -17.08 19.70
C GLN A 231 12.80 -18.14 18.61
N ARG A 232 13.83 -18.31 17.76
CA ARG A 232 13.86 -19.29 16.67
C ARG A 232 13.40 -20.66 17.17
N PRO A 233 12.58 -21.41 16.41
CA PRO A 233 12.40 -22.83 16.71
C PRO A 233 13.78 -23.50 16.75
N PRO A 234 14.06 -24.40 17.71
CA PRO A 234 15.28 -25.18 17.66
C PRO A 234 15.31 -25.90 16.31
N MET A 235 16.41 -25.75 15.56
CA MET A 235 16.65 -26.59 14.39
C MET A 235 16.68 -28.03 14.90
N TYR A 236 15.62 -28.79 14.64
CA TYR A 236 15.60 -30.23 14.87
C TYR A 236 16.61 -30.86 13.92
N ASN A 237 17.83 -31.02 14.42
CA ASN A 237 18.88 -31.79 13.76
C ASN A 237 19.04 -33.10 14.52
N THR A 238 18.03 -33.97 14.50
CA THR A 238 18.17 -35.35 15.03
C THR A 238 17.07 -36.27 14.50
N LEU A 239 17.23 -36.82 13.30
CA LEU A 239 16.77 -38.18 12.96
C LEU A 239 17.76 -38.80 11.97
N SER A 240 19.00 -38.96 12.44
CA SER A 240 19.97 -39.93 11.89
C SER A 240 20.17 -41.01 12.95
N SER A 241 19.13 -41.82 13.17
CA SER A 241 19.15 -43.06 13.93
C SER A 241 17.76 -43.68 13.82
N LEU A 242 17.69 -44.99 13.55
CA LEU A 242 16.50 -45.83 13.35
C LEU A 242 15.99 -46.02 11.92
N LEU A 243 16.90 -46.43 11.02
CA LEU A 243 16.57 -47.41 9.97
C LEU A 243 17.64 -48.51 9.99
N THR A 244 17.64 -49.32 11.04
CA THR A 244 18.28 -50.64 11.02
C THR A 244 17.16 -51.66 11.06
N ILE A 245 16.80 -52.16 9.89
CA ILE A 245 15.84 -53.26 9.71
C ILE A 245 16.58 -54.55 10.10
N PRO A 246 16.11 -55.34 11.08
CA PRO A 246 16.66 -56.67 11.31
C PRO A 246 16.18 -57.66 10.22
N PRO A 247 17.01 -58.64 9.82
CA PRO A 247 16.68 -59.57 8.76
C PRO A 247 15.60 -60.57 9.21
N SER A 248 14.63 -60.80 8.32
CA SER A 248 13.58 -61.79 8.45
C SER A 248 14.16 -63.21 8.39
N THR A 249 13.93 -64.02 9.41
CA THR A 249 14.12 -65.47 9.36
C THR A 249 12.96 -66.10 8.58
N GLY A 250 13.24 -66.56 7.37
CA GLY A 250 12.35 -67.44 6.62
C GLY A 250 12.31 -68.84 7.24
N SER A 251 11.12 -69.42 7.25
CA SER A 251 10.87 -70.87 7.37
C SER A 251 10.50 -71.41 5.99
#